data_AF-P19448-F1
#
_entry.id   AF-P19448-F1
#
_cell.length_a   1.000
_cell.length_b   1.000
_cell.length_c   1.000
_cell.angle_alpha   90.00
_cell.angle_beta   90.00
_cell.angle_gamma   90.00
#
_symmetry.space_group_name_H-M   'P 1'
#
loop_
_entity.id
_entity.type
_entity.pdbx_description
1 polymer ?
#
loop_
_entity_poly.entity_id
_entity_poly.type
_entity_poly.pdbx_seq_one_letter_code
_entity_poly.pdbx_strand_id
1 'polypeptide(L)'
;MKLLVLCLFAMMATLAVSRHRFRFIPHKYIRKEFEVALKVEIIAGFDRTLVKWLRVHGGRLSTVQKKALYFVNRRYMQTHWQNYMLWIVRKTDALGRPPVVADYSRLGAEIGRRIDMAYFYNFLNGRNMIPKYLPYMEEINRMRPADVPVANRGK
;
A
#
# COMPACT_ATOMS: atom_id res chain seq x y z
N MET A 1 -44.95 26.27 -5.79
CA MET A 1 -43.89 26.07 -6.82
C MET A 1 -42.45 26.14 -6.29
N LYS A 2 -42.12 26.90 -5.23
CA LYS A 2 -40.73 27.00 -4.72
C LYS A 2 -40.13 25.68 -4.15
N LEU A 3 -40.96 24.82 -3.55
CA LEU A 3 -40.52 23.54 -2.96
C LEU A 3 -40.08 22.49 -4.01
N LEU A 4 -40.79 22.39 -5.14
CA LEU A 4 -40.44 21.45 -6.21
C LEU A 4 -39.09 21.78 -6.86
N VAL A 5 -38.81 23.08 -7.04
CA VAL A 5 -37.53 23.57 -7.58
C VAL A 5 -36.37 23.21 -6.64
N LEU A 6 -36.54 23.40 -5.33
CA LEU A 6 -35.53 23.02 -4.33
C LEU A 6 -35.25 21.52 -4.32
N CYS A 7 -36.28 20.67 -4.42
CA CYS A 7 -36.09 19.21 -4.49
C CYS A 7 -35.33 18.78 -5.76
N LEU A 8 -35.63 19.38 -6.91
CA LEU A 8 -34.90 19.11 -8.16
C LEU A 8 -33.44 19.54 -8.06
N PHE A 9 -33.14 20.72 -7.51
CA PHE A 9 -31.76 21.16 -7.29
C PHE A 9 -31.01 20.25 -6.32
N ALA A 10 -31.65 19.81 -5.23
CA ALA A 10 -31.06 18.86 -4.29
C ALA A 10 -30.71 17.54 -4.99
N MET A 11 -31.63 16.94 -5.75
CA MET A 11 -31.36 15.69 -6.49
C MET A 11 -30.26 15.83 -7.53
N MET A 12 -30.21 16.96 -8.24
CA MET A 12 -29.15 17.24 -9.21
C MET A 12 -27.78 17.39 -8.53
N ALA A 13 -27.73 18.00 -7.35
CA ALA A 13 -26.51 18.08 -6.56
C ALA A 13 -26.05 16.69 -6.08
N THR A 14 -26.96 15.83 -5.60
CA THR A 14 -26.62 14.45 -5.19
C THR A 14 -26.13 13.61 -6.37
N LEU A 15 -26.77 13.73 -7.54
CA LEU A 15 -26.35 13.04 -8.76
C LEU A 15 -24.99 13.52 -9.27
N ALA A 16 -24.72 14.83 -9.20
CA ALA A 16 -23.43 15.40 -9.58
C ALA A 16 -22.31 14.93 -8.65
N VAL A 17 -22.52 14.93 -7.32
CA VAL A 17 -21.54 14.45 -6.33
C VAL A 17 -21.30 12.94 -6.47
N SER A 18 -22.36 12.17 -6.70
CA SER A 18 -22.28 10.73 -6.99
C SER A 18 -21.40 10.47 -8.23
N ARG A 19 -21.70 11.11 -9.36
CA ARG A 19 -20.93 10.96 -10.60
C ARG A 19 -19.46 11.37 -10.44
N HIS A 20 -19.17 12.37 -9.60
CA HIS A 20 -17.80 12.83 -9.37
C HIS A 20 -16.98 11.85 -8.50
N ARG A 21 -17.62 11.06 -7.62
CA ARG A 21 -16.96 10.00 -6.84
C ARG A 21 -16.53 8.80 -7.69
N PHE A 22 -17.22 8.53 -8.79
CA PHE A 22 -16.92 7.41 -9.69
C PHE A 22 -15.96 7.76 -10.84
N ARG A 23 -15.22 8.88 -10.75
CA ARG A 23 -14.25 9.23 -11.78
C ARG A 23 -13.05 8.30 -11.69
N PHE A 24 -12.81 7.53 -12.75
CA PHE A 24 -11.64 6.66 -12.87
C PHE A 24 -10.36 7.48 -12.66
N ILE A 25 -9.55 7.07 -11.69
CA ILE A 25 -8.24 7.68 -11.45
C ILE A 25 -7.23 6.86 -12.26
N PRO A 26 -6.58 7.46 -13.28
CA PRO A 26 -5.63 6.73 -14.10
C PRO A 26 -4.43 6.30 -13.27
N HIS A 27 -4.01 5.04 -13.46
CA HIS A 27 -2.82 4.50 -12.84
C HIS A 27 -1.60 5.34 -13.17
N LYS A 28 -0.70 5.43 -12.19
CA LYS A 28 0.56 6.15 -12.30
C LYS A 28 1.70 5.15 -12.39
N TYR A 29 2.68 5.47 -13.23
CA TYR A 29 3.83 4.61 -13.53
C TYR A 29 5.11 5.40 -13.38
N ILE A 30 6.17 4.73 -12.95
CA ILE A 30 7.47 5.31 -12.67
C ILE A 30 8.58 4.44 -13.26
N ARG A 31 9.77 5.02 -13.46
CA ARG A 31 10.96 4.31 -13.94
C ARG A 31 11.35 3.19 -12.99
N LYS A 32 12.00 2.14 -13.51
CA LYS A 32 12.36 0.95 -12.74
C LYS A 32 13.23 1.24 -11.51
N GLU A 33 14.20 2.13 -11.65
CA GLU A 33 15.09 2.57 -10.56
C GLU A 33 14.33 3.19 -9.38
N PHE A 34 13.28 3.97 -9.66
CA PHE A 34 12.41 4.58 -8.65
C PHE A 34 11.48 3.55 -8.01
N GLU A 35 10.95 2.61 -8.80
CA GLU A 35 10.16 1.49 -8.29
C GLU A 35 10.97 0.65 -7.29
N VAL A 36 12.21 0.29 -7.65
CA VAL A 36 13.08 -0.50 -6.78
C VAL A 36 13.35 0.22 -5.47
N ALA A 37 13.73 1.50 -5.52
CA ALA A 37 13.98 2.32 -4.33
C ALA A 37 12.77 2.34 -3.38
N LEU A 38 11.56 2.49 -3.91
CA LEU A 38 10.33 2.45 -3.14
C LEU A 38 10.07 1.08 -2.51
N LYS A 39 10.12 0.01 -3.30
CA LYS A 39 9.79 -1.34 -2.80
C LYS A 39 10.71 -1.78 -1.68
N VAL A 40 12.01 -1.52 -1.83
CA VAL A 40 13.02 -1.85 -0.83
C VAL A 40 12.71 -1.17 0.50
N GLU A 41 12.45 0.13 0.48
CA GLU A 41 12.19 0.90 1.70
C GLU A 41 10.84 0.60 2.34
N ILE A 42 9.78 0.39 1.54
CA ILE A 42 8.45 0.04 2.04
C ILE A 42 8.49 -1.33 2.74
N ILE A 43 9.03 -2.34 2.08
CA ILE A 43 9.12 -3.70 2.65
C ILE A 43 10.01 -3.68 3.90
N ALA A 44 11.16 -3.01 3.86
CA ALA A 44 12.03 -2.91 5.03
C ALA A 44 11.33 -2.20 6.21
N GLY A 45 10.53 -1.17 5.94
CA GLY A 45 9.70 -0.50 6.94
C GLY A 45 8.68 -1.43 7.59
N PHE A 46 7.90 -2.14 6.77
CA PHE A 46 6.88 -3.09 7.26
C PHE A 46 7.50 -4.25 8.01
N ASP A 47 8.61 -4.80 7.53
CA ASP A 47 9.30 -5.93 8.18
C ASP A 47 9.90 -5.52 9.53
N ARG A 48 10.43 -4.29 9.67
CA ARG A 48 10.85 -3.75 10.98
C ARG A 48 9.67 -3.65 11.95
N THR A 49 8.51 -3.23 11.48
CA THR A 49 7.28 -3.18 12.29
C THR A 49 6.83 -4.59 12.69
N LEU A 50 6.88 -5.55 11.77
CA LEU A 50 6.57 -6.95 12.05
C LEU A 50 7.52 -7.55 13.09
N VAL A 51 8.83 -7.32 12.99
CA VAL A 51 9.81 -7.81 13.97
C VAL A 51 9.50 -7.27 15.36
N LYS A 52 9.20 -5.96 15.48
CA LYS A 52 8.80 -5.36 16.77
C LYS A 52 7.52 -6.00 17.32
N TRP A 53 6.51 -6.19 16.48
CA TRP A 53 5.25 -6.80 16.86
C TRP A 53 5.40 -8.28 17.26
N LEU A 54 6.24 -9.04 16.56
CA LEU A 54 6.53 -10.45 16.84
C LEU A 54 7.26 -10.66 18.17
N ARG A 55 8.01 -9.67 18.67
CA ARG A 55 8.59 -9.74 20.02
C ARG A 55 7.52 -9.80 21.11
N VAL A 56 6.36 -9.19 20.87
CA VAL A 56 5.24 -9.15 21.82
C VAL A 56 4.26 -10.30 21.59
N HIS A 57 3.89 -10.56 20.33
CA HIS A 57 2.80 -11.49 19.99
C HIS A 57 3.27 -12.81 19.35
N GLY A 58 4.55 -12.95 19.05
CA GLY A 58 5.08 -14.09 18.28
C GLY A 58 5.28 -15.38 19.07
N GLY A 59 5.12 -15.37 20.40
CA GLY A 59 5.38 -16.53 21.26
C GLY A 59 4.50 -17.75 20.95
N ARG A 60 3.21 -17.51 20.62
CA ARG A 60 2.24 -18.58 20.30
C ARG A 60 2.08 -18.83 18.79
N LEU A 61 2.77 -18.06 17.95
CA LEU A 61 2.68 -18.21 16.50
C LEU A 61 3.66 -19.27 16.01
N SER A 62 3.16 -20.19 15.19
CA SER A 62 3.98 -21.15 14.47
C SER A 62 4.92 -20.45 13.48
N THR A 63 6.00 -21.14 13.10
CA THR A 63 6.96 -20.64 12.11
C THR A 63 6.28 -20.30 10.77
N VAL A 64 5.30 -21.12 10.35
CA VAL A 64 4.54 -20.87 9.11
C VAL A 64 3.64 -19.64 9.20
N GLN A 65 3.02 -19.36 10.36
CA GLN A 65 2.25 -18.13 10.57
C GLN A 65 3.13 -16.89 10.53
N LYS A 66 4.34 -16.96 11.12
CA LYS A 66 5.32 -15.86 11.06
C LYS A 66 5.73 -15.58 9.60
N LYS A 67 6.02 -16.62 8.82
CA LYS A 67 6.29 -16.49 7.37
C LYS A 67 5.09 -15.90 6.61
N ALA A 68 3.87 -16.30 6.94
CA ALA A 68 2.66 -15.75 6.34
C ALA A 68 2.53 -14.24 6.59
N LEU A 69 2.92 -13.73 7.77
CA LEU A 69 2.91 -12.28 8.05
C LEU A 69 3.95 -11.50 7.22
N TYR A 70 5.14 -12.06 6.96
CA TYR A 70 6.08 -11.46 6.00
C TYR A 70 5.51 -11.43 4.58
N PHE A 71 4.73 -12.45 4.21
CA PHE A 71 4.03 -12.45 2.92
C PHE A 71 2.94 -11.37 2.89
N VAL A 72 2.19 -11.20 3.98
CA VAL A 72 1.19 -10.14 4.14
C VAL A 72 1.79 -8.77 3.88
N ASN A 73 2.99 -8.47 4.37
CA ASN A 73 3.68 -7.20 4.10
C ASN A 73 3.89 -6.96 2.61
N ARG A 74 4.48 -7.95 1.91
CA ARG A 74 4.74 -7.88 0.48
C ARG A 74 3.43 -7.73 -0.30
N ARG A 75 2.42 -8.53 0.03
CA ARG A 75 1.10 -8.49 -0.63
C ARG A 75 0.37 -7.17 -0.37
N TYR A 76 0.47 -6.62 0.84
CA TYR A 76 -0.13 -5.34 1.19
C TYR A 76 0.47 -4.22 0.34
N MET A 77 1.80 -4.19 0.17
CA MET A 77 2.45 -3.26 -0.74
C MET A 77 1.95 -3.40 -2.18
N GLN A 78 1.82 -4.63 -2.69
CA GLN A 78 1.32 -4.89 -4.05
C GLN A 78 -0.08 -4.33 -4.27
N THR A 79 -1.01 -4.59 -3.33
CA THR A 79 -2.41 -4.18 -3.47
C THR A 79 -2.61 -2.67 -3.29
N HIS A 80 -1.77 -2.02 -2.49
CA HIS A 80 -1.85 -0.57 -2.25
C HIS A 80 -0.95 0.25 -3.18
N TRP A 81 -0.21 -0.40 -4.09
CA TRP A 81 0.80 0.24 -4.93
C TRP A 81 0.27 1.48 -5.66
N GLN A 82 -0.90 1.39 -6.31
CA GLN A 82 -1.46 2.52 -7.06
C GLN A 82 -1.90 3.66 -6.15
N ASN A 83 -2.39 3.38 -4.93
CA ASN A 83 -2.69 4.41 -3.94
C ASN A 83 -1.41 5.13 -3.50
N TYR A 84 -0.31 4.39 -3.31
CA TYR A 84 1.00 4.99 -3.05
C TYR A 84 1.48 5.83 -4.22
N MET A 85 1.32 5.35 -5.47
CA MET A 85 1.74 6.11 -6.65
C MET A 85 1.03 7.45 -6.77
N LEU A 86 -0.27 7.52 -6.46
CA LEU A 86 -1.01 8.79 -6.45
C LEU A 86 -0.42 9.79 -5.45
N TRP A 87 -0.07 9.31 -4.26
CA TRP A 87 0.57 10.13 -3.24
C TRP A 87 2.00 10.53 -3.62
N ILE A 88 2.78 9.60 -4.17
CA ILE A 88 4.17 9.81 -4.61
C ILE A 88 4.23 10.85 -5.73
N VAL A 89 3.40 10.73 -6.77
CA VAL A 89 3.36 11.71 -7.87
C VAL A 89 3.07 13.10 -7.34
N ARG A 90 2.08 13.24 -6.44
CA ARG A 90 1.78 14.53 -5.82
C ARG A 90 2.98 15.10 -5.03
N LYS A 91 3.77 14.24 -4.38
CA LYS A 91 4.96 14.67 -3.63
C LYS A 91 6.12 15.03 -4.54
N THR A 92 6.32 14.32 -5.65
CA THR A 92 7.40 14.59 -6.60
C THR A 92 7.11 15.83 -7.45
N ASP A 93 5.85 16.04 -7.85
CA ASP A 93 5.43 17.23 -8.60
C ASP A 93 5.65 18.52 -7.77
N ALA A 94 5.52 18.42 -6.45
CA ALA A 94 5.74 19.52 -5.53
C ALA A 94 7.23 19.85 -5.26
N LEU A 95 8.19 19.10 -5.83
CA LEU A 95 9.62 19.35 -5.58
C LEU A 95 10.17 20.58 -6.31
N GLY A 96 9.51 21.04 -7.39
CA GLY A 96 10.02 22.13 -8.23
C GLY A 96 11.30 21.81 -9.00
N ARG A 97 11.71 20.53 -9.04
CA ARG A 97 12.85 20.01 -9.82
C ARG A 97 12.56 18.57 -10.28
N PRO A 98 13.28 18.05 -11.29
CA PRO A 98 13.21 16.65 -11.63
C PRO A 98 13.54 15.76 -10.41
N PRO A 99 12.73 14.74 -10.12
CA PRO A 99 12.97 13.84 -8.99
C PRO A 99 14.14 12.90 -9.26
N VAL A 100 14.86 12.52 -8.22
CA VAL A 100 15.98 11.57 -8.26
C VAL A 100 15.68 10.33 -7.40
N VAL A 101 16.45 9.26 -7.55
CA VAL A 101 16.26 7.99 -6.81
C VAL A 101 16.17 8.21 -5.29
N ALA A 102 16.97 9.11 -4.73
CA ALA A 102 16.96 9.42 -3.30
C ALA A 102 15.62 10.01 -2.81
N ASP A 103 14.89 10.76 -3.65
CA ASP A 103 13.56 11.25 -3.31
C ASP A 103 12.58 10.10 -3.14
N TYR A 104 12.66 9.10 -4.04
CA TYR A 104 11.84 7.90 -3.99
C TYR A 104 12.19 7.00 -2.81
N SER A 105 13.47 6.82 -2.49
CA SER A 105 13.89 6.13 -1.26
C SER A 105 13.29 6.80 -0.02
N ARG A 106 13.36 8.13 0.07
CA ARG A 106 12.78 8.90 1.19
C ARG A 106 11.26 8.72 1.29
N LEU A 107 10.55 8.78 0.18
CA LEU A 107 9.09 8.58 0.15
C LEU A 107 8.71 7.12 0.49
N GLY A 108 9.47 6.14 0.03
CA GLY A 108 9.28 4.73 0.37
C GLY A 108 9.46 4.47 1.87
N ALA A 109 10.50 5.06 2.46
CA ALA A 109 10.77 4.97 3.90
C ALA A 109 9.71 5.72 4.74
N GLU A 110 9.10 6.78 4.18
CA GLU A 110 7.96 7.45 4.79
C GLU A 110 6.73 6.54 4.80
N ILE A 111 6.38 5.92 3.67
CA ILE A 111 5.26 4.97 3.58
C ILE A 111 5.48 3.78 4.53
N GLY A 112 6.66 3.15 4.46
CA GLY A 112 7.02 1.98 5.27
C GLY A 112 6.97 2.23 6.78
N ARG A 113 7.06 3.49 7.21
CA ARG A 113 7.01 3.89 8.62
C ARG A 113 5.64 4.39 9.07
N ARG A 114 4.91 5.09 8.20
CA ARG A 114 3.63 5.75 8.56
C ARG A 114 2.43 4.82 8.53
N ILE A 115 2.49 3.75 7.74
CA ILE A 115 1.41 2.75 7.72
C ILE A 115 1.57 1.85 8.94
N ASP A 116 0.57 1.89 9.81
CA ASP A 116 0.52 1.04 11.00
C ASP A 116 0.12 -0.40 10.63
N MET A 117 1.11 -1.17 10.18
CA MET A 117 0.91 -2.59 9.92
C MET A 117 0.64 -3.40 11.19
N ALA A 118 1.01 -2.90 12.38
CA ALA A 118 0.74 -3.59 13.64
C ALA A 118 -0.76 -3.71 13.92
N TYR A 119 -1.53 -2.68 13.58
CA TYR A 119 -2.99 -2.74 13.60
C TYR A 119 -3.53 -3.90 12.75
N PHE A 120 -3.00 -4.08 11.53
CA PHE A 120 -3.42 -5.17 10.65
C PHE A 120 -2.98 -6.55 11.18
N TYR A 121 -1.78 -6.67 11.74
CA TYR A 121 -1.35 -7.93 12.37
C TYR A 121 -2.22 -8.30 13.57
N ASN A 122 -2.60 -7.31 14.40
CA ASN A 122 -3.53 -7.50 15.51
C ASN A 122 -4.89 -8.01 15.02
N PHE A 123 -5.41 -7.44 13.93
CA PHE A 123 -6.64 -7.92 13.32
C PHE A 123 -6.53 -9.38 12.86
N LEU A 124 -5.48 -9.71 12.10
CA LEU A 124 -5.28 -11.08 11.60
C LEU A 124 -5.10 -12.10 12.72
N ASN A 125 -4.29 -11.77 13.73
CA ASN A 125 -4.03 -12.65 14.86
C ASN A 125 -5.27 -12.79 15.77
N GLY A 126 -5.88 -11.67 16.16
CA GLY A 126 -7.03 -11.64 17.08
C GLY A 126 -8.30 -12.26 16.51
N ARG A 127 -8.41 -12.38 15.18
CA ARG A 127 -9.54 -13.03 14.51
C ARG A 127 -9.20 -14.44 13.98
N ASN A 128 -8.03 -14.99 14.29
CA ASN A 128 -7.55 -16.26 13.71
C ASN A 128 -7.58 -16.29 12.17
N MET A 129 -7.30 -15.14 11.56
CA MET A 129 -7.33 -14.93 10.10
C MET A 129 -5.92 -14.84 9.49
N ILE A 130 -4.86 -15.21 10.22
CA ILE A 130 -3.53 -15.34 9.61
C ILE A 130 -3.63 -16.39 8.48
N PRO A 131 -3.31 -16.04 7.23
CA PRO A 131 -3.50 -16.93 6.10
C PRO A 131 -2.73 -18.25 6.26
N LYS A 132 -3.32 -19.34 5.78
CA LYS A 132 -2.58 -20.60 5.59
C LYS A 132 -1.42 -20.33 4.62
N TYR A 133 -0.21 -20.73 5.01
CA TYR A 133 0.99 -20.46 4.24
C TYR A 133 1.09 -21.42 3.05
N LEU A 134 1.00 -20.88 1.83
CA LEU A 134 0.96 -21.63 0.58
C LEU A 134 2.26 -21.45 -0.24
N PRO A 135 2.59 -22.35 -1.17
CA PRO A 135 3.84 -22.28 -1.95
C PRO A 135 4.09 -20.94 -2.65
N TYR A 136 3.06 -20.33 -3.26
CA TYR A 136 3.22 -19.02 -3.91
C TYR A 136 3.58 -17.88 -2.93
N MET A 137 3.18 -18.01 -1.66
CA MET A 137 3.56 -17.05 -0.62
C MET A 137 5.04 -17.20 -0.25
N GLU A 138 5.56 -18.42 -0.31
CA GLU A 138 6.98 -18.69 -0.12
C GLU A 138 7.82 -18.18 -1.27
N GLU A 139 7.36 -18.37 -2.51
CA GLU A 139 8.00 -17.79 -3.69
C GLU A 139 8.14 -16.27 -3.55
N ILE A 140 7.05 -15.57 -3.23
CA ILE A 140 7.06 -14.11 -3.02
C ILE A 140 7.96 -13.72 -1.84
N ASN A 141 8.00 -14.50 -0.76
CA ASN A 141 8.88 -14.21 0.38
C ASN A 141 10.36 -14.41 0.07
N ARG A 142 10.71 -15.32 -0.84
CA ARG A 142 12.09 -15.58 -1.26
C ARG A 142 12.60 -14.56 -2.27
N MET A 143 11.71 -13.84 -2.96
CA MET A 143 12.12 -12.73 -3.82
C MET A 143 12.84 -11.64 -3.04
N ARG A 144 13.87 -11.05 -3.65
CA ARG A 144 14.44 -9.80 -3.14
C ARG A 144 13.34 -8.72 -3.18
N PRO A 145 13.28 -7.78 -2.22
CA PRO A 145 12.28 -6.70 -2.23
C PRO A 145 12.23 -5.94 -3.57
N ALA A 146 13.38 -5.76 -4.23
CA ALA A 146 13.52 -5.14 -5.54
C ALA A 146 12.78 -5.88 -6.67
N ASP A 147 12.55 -7.19 -6.54
CA ASP A 147 12.00 -8.05 -7.59
C ASP A 147 10.51 -8.38 -7.34
N VAL A 148 9.97 -8.05 -6.17
CA VAL A 148 8.54 -8.26 -5.87
C VAL A 148 7.68 -7.55 -6.93
N PRO A 149 6.79 -8.27 -7.65
CA PRO A 149 6.08 -7.69 -8.77
C PRO A 149 5.01 -6.71 -8.28
N VAL A 150 4.93 -5.54 -8.89
CA VAL A 150 3.90 -4.54 -8.64
C VAL A 150 3.26 -4.14 -9.97
N ALA A 151 2.03 -3.62 -9.92
CA ALA A 151 1.37 -3.10 -11.11
C ALA A 151 2.01 -1.77 -11.54
N ASN A 152 3.23 -1.83 -12.09
CA ASN A 152 3.94 -0.73 -12.71
C ASN A 152 4.23 -1.11 -14.17
N ARG A 153 3.74 -0.31 -15.13
CA ARG A 153 4.00 -0.49 -16.56
C ARG A 153 5.25 0.27 -17.03
N GLY A 154 5.98 0.90 -16.11
CA GLY A 154 7.14 1.72 -16.41
C GLY A 154 8.27 0.91 -17.02
N LYS A 155 8.71 1.33 -18.22
CA LYS A 155 10.00 0.94 -18.80
C LYS A 155 11.14 1.46 -17.94
#